data_AF-A0A7X3IC66-F1
#
_entry.id   AF-A0A7X3IC66-F1
#
_cell.length_a   1.000
_cell.length_b   1.000
_cell.length_c   1.000
_cell.angle_alpha   90.00
_cell.angle_beta   90.00
_cell.angle_gamma   90.00
#
_symmetry.space_group_name_H-M   'P 1'
#
loop_
_entity.id
_entity.type
_entity.pdbx_description
1 polymer ?
#
loop_
_entity_poly.entity_id
_entity_poly.type
_entity_poly.pdbx_seq_one_letter_code
_entity_poly.pdbx_strand_id
1 'polypeptide(L)'
;MVTDPAAHRLHIVPQGRGPARSPAGESGGELCGSDPQSPENTESGGADGSPIDRAALDAQTGGDIDLAREVLALFAGQCRSLLPRLTDPALPRSERADLAHTLKGSAAGVGAARVHALAAVAETRLRGEGQAPLDELVDAVEAALRAVAAGRA
;
A
#
# COMPACT_ATOMS: atom_id res chain seq x y z
N MET A 1 -17.35 35.00 -4.41
CA MET A 1 -17.00 33.79 -3.64
C MET A 1 -16.95 32.64 -4.62
N VAL A 2 -15.74 32.26 -5.02
CA VAL A 2 -15.47 31.05 -5.82
C VAL A 2 -14.26 30.36 -5.18
N THR A 3 -14.45 29.08 -4.94
CA THR A 3 -13.59 28.03 -4.36
C THR A 3 -12.33 27.78 -5.22
N ASP A 4 -11.12 27.78 -4.67
CA ASP A 4 -10.34 26.61 -4.14
C ASP A 4 -9.27 26.13 -5.20
N PRO A 5 -8.26 25.29 -4.89
CA PRO A 5 -6.98 25.61 -4.22
C PRO A 5 -5.75 24.96 -4.91
N ALA A 6 -4.57 25.13 -4.29
CA ALA A 6 -3.43 24.20 -4.24
C ALA A 6 -2.86 23.60 -5.56
N ALA A 7 -1.74 24.16 -6.01
CA ALA A 7 -0.70 23.41 -6.72
C ALA A 7 0.69 23.80 -6.18
N HIS A 8 1.15 23.11 -5.13
CA HIS A 8 2.55 23.11 -4.71
C HIS A 8 3.19 21.79 -5.15
N ARG A 9 3.90 21.82 -6.28
CA ARG A 9 4.61 20.67 -6.84
C ARG A 9 6.11 20.88 -6.61
N LEU A 10 6.62 20.29 -5.53
CA LEU A 10 8.05 20.26 -5.20
C LEU A 10 8.77 19.30 -6.18
N HIS A 11 9.77 19.83 -6.87
CA HIS A 11 10.61 19.13 -7.85
C HIS A 11 11.78 18.49 -7.09
N ILE A 12 11.85 17.16 -7.04
CA ILE A 12 13.01 16.42 -6.53
C ILE A 12 13.66 15.71 -7.71
N VAL A 13 14.89 16.09 -8.04
CA VAL A 13 15.73 15.48 -9.07
C VAL A 13 16.87 14.75 -8.37
N PRO A 14 17.10 13.44 -8.60
CA PRO A 14 18.37 12.83 -8.25
C PRO A 14 19.26 12.48 -9.46
N GLN A 15 20.43 13.14 -9.46
CA GLN A 15 21.81 12.67 -9.62
C GLN A 15 22.30 11.88 -10.86
N GLY A 16 23.33 12.46 -11.51
CA GLY A 16 24.69 11.92 -11.42
C GLY A 16 25.15 10.89 -12.45
N ARG A 17 25.78 11.35 -13.54
CA ARG A 17 26.42 10.54 -14.60
C ARG A 17 27.95 10.57 -14.45
N GLY A 18 28.60 9.40 -14.46
CA GLY A 18 30.06 9.22 -14.55
C GLY A 18 30.48 7.74 -14.57
N PRO A 19 31.70 7.37 -15.03
CA PRO A 19 31.87 6.93 -16.43
C PRO A 19 32.64 5.60 -16.65
N ALA A 20 32.69 5.23 -17.94
CA ALA A 20 33.75 4.51 -18.67
C ALA A 20 33.91 2.98 -18.50
N ARG A 21 33.71 2.28 -19.63
CA ARG A 21 34.15 0.89 -19.90
C ARG A 21 35.53 0.90 -20.57
N SER A 22 36.36 -0.11 -20.32
CA SER A 22 37.41 -0.68 -21.20
C SER A 22 38.08 -1.89 -20.49
N PRO A 23 38.88 -2.77 -21.16
CA PRO A 23 38.42 -4.04 -21.73
C PRO A 23 39.31 -5.25 -21.32
N ALA A 24 39.11 -6.40 -22.00
CA ALA A 24 40.03 -7.54 -22.23
C ALA A 24 39.75 -8.86 -21.48
N GLY A 25 39.95 -9.97 -22.20
CA GLY A 25 40.35 -11.27 -21.64
C GLY A 25 39.57 -12.49 -22.13
N GLU A 26 40.12 -13.19 -23.13
CA GLU A 26 39.71 -14.50 -23.65
C GLU A 26 40.07 -15.68 -22.72
N SER A 27 39.61 -16.89 -23.12
CA SER A 27 39.91 -18.26 -22.63
C SER A 27 38.83 -18.80 -21.66
N GLY A 28 38.16 -19.93 -21.89
CA GLY A 28 38.63 -21.22 -22.41
C GLY A 28 38.94 -22.14 -21.22
N GLY A 29 38.06 -23.10 -20.91
CA GLY A 29 38.33 -24.09 -19.85
C GLY A 29 37.09 -24.54 -19.07
N GLU A 30 36.54 -25.67 -19.52
CA GLU A 30 36.07 -26.83 -18.74
C GLU A 30 36.23 -26.74 -17.20
N LEU A 31 35.20 -27.12 -16.43
CA LEU A 31 35.23 -28.24 -15.47
C LEU A 31 34.04 -28.22 -14.48
N CYS A 32 33.61 -29.43 -14.19
CA CYS A 32 32.69 -29.87 -13.14
C CYS A 32 33.04 -29.31 -11.74
N GLY A 33 32.03 -28.91 -10.96
CA GLY A 33 32.23 -28.68 -9.53
C GLY A 33 31.08 -27.93 -8.83
N SER A 34 30.26 -28.69 -8.11
CA SER A 34 29.77 -28.37 -6.76
C SER A 34 28.81 -27.19 -6.58
N ASP A 35 27.58 -27.55 -6.27
CA ASP A 35 26.60 -26.75 -5.53
C ASP A 35 27.23 -26.12 -4.27
N PRO A 36 26.96 -24.84 -4.01
CA PRO A 36 26.21 -24.54 -2.79
C PRO A 36 25.02 -23.61 -3.02
N GLN A 37 23.83 -24.11 -2.68
CA GLN A 37 22.65 -23.37 -2.29
C GLN A 37 23.02 -22.10 -1.52
N SER A 38 22.72 -20.95 -2.14
CA SER A 38 22.45 -19.71 -1.40
C SER A 38 20.95 -19.47 -1.47
N PRO A 39 20.20 -19.65 -0.36
CA PRO A 39 18.82 -19.23 -0.29
C PRO A 39 18.79 -17.77 0.17
N GLU A 40 18.36 -16.87 -0.71
CA GLU A 40 17.78 -15.60 -0.27
C GLU A 40 16.45 -15.40 -1.00
N ASN A 41 15.48 -16.11 -0.44
CA ASN A 41 14.07 -16.00 -0.70
C ASN A 41 13.68 -14.52 -0.53
N THR A 42 13.54 -13.78 -1.63
CA THR A 42 12.67 -12.61 -1.66
C THR A 42 11.23 -13.11 -1.79
N GLU A 43 10.79 -13.87 -0.81
CA GLU A 43 9.37 -14.10 -0.58
C GLU A 43 8.91 -12.94 0.30
N SER A 44 8.67 -11.81 -0.37
CA SER A 44 8.02 -10.65 0.22
C SER A 44 6.67 -11.12 0.76
N GLY A 45 6.56 -11.08 2.09
CA GLY A 45 5.44 -11.57 2.89
C GLY A 45 4.08 -11.08 2.41
N GLY A 46 3.12 -11.99 2.53
CA GLY A 46 1.74 -11.82 2.06
C GLY A 46 1.10 -13.14 1.64
N ALA A 47 1.37 -14.24 2.33
CA ALA A 47 0.77 -15.56 2.02
C ALA A 47 -0.11 -16.11 3.15
N ASP A 48 -0.12 -15.46 4.31
CA ASP A 48 -0.86 -15.91 5.51
C ASP A 48 -2.33 -15.49 5.50
N GLY A 49 -2.82 -14.84 4.44
CA GLY A 49 -4.21 -14.43 4.29
C GLY A 49 -4.69 -13.44 5.35
N SER A 50 -3.77 -12.91 6.16
CA SER A 50 -4.06 -11.86 7.13
C SER A 50 -4.46 -10.58 6.39
N PRO A 51 -5.54 -9.89 6.82
CA PRO A 51 -5.95 -8.63 6.20
C PRO A 51 -4.97 -7.47 6.52
N ILE A 52 -4.05 -7.67 7.47
CA ILE A 52 -2.95 -6.75 7.82
C ILE A 52 -1.64 -7.53 7.72
N ASP A 53 -0.71 -7.03 6.91
CA ASP A 53 0.64 -7.59 6.81
C ASP A 53 1.54 -7.08 7.95
N ARG A 54 1.92 -7.99 8.85
CA ARG A 54 2.69 -7.65 10.04
C ARG A 54 4.10 -7.19 9.71
N ALA A 55 4.73 -7.75 8.68
CA ALA A 55 6.08 -7.37 8.29
C ALA A 55 6.13 -5.93 7.77
N ALA A 56 5.15 -5.53 6.97
CA ALA A 56 4.98 -4.16 6.50
C ALA A 56 4.70 -3.19 7.66
N LEU A 57 3.85 -3.59 8.61
CA LEU A 57 3.58 -2.78 9.80
C LEU A 57 4.84 -2.58 10.65
N ASP A 58 5.61 -3.65 10.89
CA ASP A 58 6.86 -3.62 11.65
C ASP A 58 7.90 -2.71 10.97
N ALA A 59 8.04 -2.82 9.65
CA ALA A 59 8.91 -1.95 8.87
C ALA A 59 8.49 -0.47 8.93
N GLN A 60 7.17 -0.20 9.00
CA GLN A 60 6.64 1.16 9.11
C GLN A 60 6.88 1.77 10.49
N THR A 61 6.87 0.96 11.56
CA THR A 61 7.02 1.44 12.94
C THR A 61 8.40 1.21 13.53
N GLY A 62 9.32 0.59 12.78
CA GLY A 62 10.64 0.21 13.28
C GLY A 62 10.57 -0.85 14.38
N GLY A 63 9.56 -1.72 14.34
CA GLY A 63 9.29 -2.73 15.37
C GLY A 63 8.73 -2.20 16.69
N ASP A 64 8.41 -0.90 16.77
CA ASP A 64 7.80 -0.33 17.97
C ASP A 64 6.32 -0.74 18.07
N ILE A 65 6.01 -1.47 19.15
CA ILE A 65 4.69 -2.07 19.39
C ILE A 65 3.67 -1.01 19.78
N ASP A 66 4.06 0.02 20.53
CA ASP A 66 3.14 1.08 20.97
C ASP A 66 2.76 1.96 19.77
N LEU A 67 3.74 2.32 18.93
CA LEU A 67 3.51 3.02 17.68
C LEU A 67 2.67 2.18 16.70
N ALA A 68 2.92 0.88 16.60
CA ALA A 68 2.10 -0.02 15.78
C ALA A 68 0.63 0.01 16.21
N ARG A 69 0.38 -0.04 17.53
CA ARG A 69 -0.99 0.05 18.08
C ARG A 69 -1.63 1.40 17.79
N GLU A 70 -0.89 2.49 17.93
CA GLU A 70 -1.39 3.84 17.64
C GLU A 70 -1.76 3.98 16.16
N VAL A 71 -0.88 3.57 15.26
CA VAL A 71 -1.09 3.62 13.81
C VAL A 71 -2.29 2.77 13.39
N LEU A 72 -2.43 1.56 13.95
CA LEU A 72 -3.60 0.71 13.70
C LEU A 72 -4.90 1.32 14.25
N ALA A 73 -4.87 1.98 15.40
CA ALA A 73 -6.02 2.66 15.97
C ALA A 73 -6.45 3.85 15.10
N LEU A 74 -5.50 4.64 14.59
CA LEU A 74 -5.76 5.74 13.66
C LEU A 74 -6.40 5.22 12.36
N PHE A 75 -5.81 4.19 11.75
CA PHE A 75 -6.38 3.54 10.57
C PHE A 75 -7.81 3.05 10.82
N ALA A 76 -8.04 2.37 11.95
CA ALA A 76 -9.36 1.85 12.28
C ALA A 76 -10.39 2.97 12.54
N GLY A 77 -9.98 4.10 13.09
CA GLY A 77 -10.82 5.29 13.23
C GLY A 77 -11.16 5.92 11.88
N GLN A 78 -10.17 6.07 10.99
CA GLN A 78 -10.37 6.59 9.64
C GLN A 78 -11.32 5.72 8.83
N CYS A 79 -11.14 4.39 8.83
CA CYS A 79 -12.03 3.44 8.15
C CYS A 79 -13.49 3.63 8.55
N ARG A 80 -13.78 3.70 9.85
CA ARG A 80 -15.16 3.87 10.36
C ARG A 80 -15.80 5.19 9.94
N SER A 81 -15.00 6.25 9.77
CA SER A 81 -15.49 7.57 9.37
C SER A 81 -15.65 7.70 7.84
N LEU A 82 -14.69 7.17 7.07
CA LEU A 82 -14.65 7.31 5.62
C LEU A 82 -15.61 6.35 4.91
N LEU A 83 -15.71 5.09 5.36
CA LEU A 83 -16.47 4.05 4.66
C LEU A 83 -17.96 4.40 4.44
N PRO A 84 -18.74 4.88 5.43
CA PRO A 84 -20.15 5.20 5.20
C PRO A 84 -20.35 6.36 4.21
N ARG A 85 -19.42 7.30 4.16
CA ARG A 85 -19.45 8.40 3.16
C ARG A 85 -19.02 7.90 1.78
N LEU A 86 -18.01 7.03 1.72
CA LEU A 86 -17.54 6.48 0.46
C LEU A 86 -18.61 5.63 -0.25
N THR A 87 -19.46 4.95 0.51
CA THR A 87 -20.56 4.11 -0.02
C THR A 87 -21.85 4.88 -0.25
N ASP A 88 -21.97 6.12 0.24
CA ASP A 88 -23.17 6.94 0.07
C ASP A 88 -23.38 7.35 -1.41
N PRO A 89 -24.44 6.85 -2.08
CA PRO A 89 -24.71 7.24 -3.46
C PRO A 89 -25.18 8.70 -3.59
N ALA A 90 -25.58 9.37 -2.50
CA ALA A 90 -25.96 10.78 -2.52
C ALA A 90 -24.75 11.72 -2.65
N LEU A 91 -23.55 11.26 -2.29
CA LEU A 91 -22.34 12.06 -2.43
C LEU A 91 -21.81 12.10 -3.87
N PRO A 92 -21.26 13.25 -4.31
CA PRO A 92 -20.64 13.36 -5.62
C PRO A 92 -19.53 12.32 -5.82
N ARG A 93 -19.41 11.83 -7.06
CA ARG A 93 -18.36 10.88 -7.44
C ARG A 93 -16.95 11.38 -7.11
N SER A 94 -16.69 12.68 -7.31
CA SER A 94 -15.40 13.30 -6.99
C SER A 94 -15.08 13.24 -5.50
N GLU A 95 -16.02 13.62 -4.64
CA GLU A 95 -15.83 13.58 -3.18
C GLU A 95 -15.59 12.15 -2.70
N ARG A 96 -16.35 11.19 -3.24
CA ARG A 96 -16.14 9.77 -2.94
C ARG A 96 -14.79 9.27 -3.43
N ALA A 97 -14.29 9.76 -4.56
CA ALA A 97 -12.95 9.44 -5.02
C ALA A 97 -11.87 9.98 -4.07
N ASP A 98 -12.05 11.17 -3.51
CA ASP A 98 -11.12 11.73 -2.52
C ASP A 98 -11.13 10.93 -1.21
N LEU A 99 -12.29 10.45 -0.78
CA LEU A 99 -12.39 9.52 0.36
C LEU A 99 -11.66 8.20 0.09
N ALA A 100 -11.81 7.63 -1.12
CA ALA A 100 -11.07 6.44 -1.53
C ALA A 100 -9.55 6.69 -1.56
N HIS A 101 -9.12 7.87 -2.02
CA HIS A 101 -7.72 8.28 -2.01
C HIS A 101 -7.14 8.31 -0.59
N THR A 102 -7.88 8.90 0.36
CA THR A 102 -7.47 8.92 1.77
C THR A 102 -7.38 7.50 2.33
N LEU A 103 -8.39 6.66 2.10
CA LEU A 103 -8.40 5.27 2.58
C LEU A 103 -7.23 4.45 1.98
N LYS A 104 -6.92 4.64 0.69
CA LYS A 104 -5.78 4.02 0.01
C LYS A 104 -4.45 4.38 0.68
N GLY A 105 -4.26 5.65 1.03
CA GLY A 105 -3.07 6.13 1.73
C GLY A 105 -2.93 5.52 3.12
N SER A 106 -4.00 5.55 3.91
CA SER A 106 -4.02 4.94 5.25
C SER A 106 -3.76 3.43 5.22
N ALA A 107 -4.34 2.72 4.23
CA ALA A 107 -4.14 1.28 4.07
C ALA A 107 -2.68 0.90 3.75
N ALA A 108 -1.98 1.73 2.96
CA ALA A 108 -0.57 1.51 2.66
C ALA A 108 0.29 1.60 3.93
N GLY A 109 0.01 2.60 4.79
CA GLY A 109 0.77 2.84 6.02
C GLY A 109 0.58 1.76 7.11
N VAL A 110 -0.36 0.83 6.96
CA VAL A 110 -0.58 -0.24 7.94
C VAL A 110 -0.41 -1.64 7.35
N GLY A 111 0.00 -1.78 6.09
CA GLY A 111 0.09 -3.09 5.44
C GLY A 111 -1.26 -3.73 5.08
N ALA A 112 -2.35 -2.97 4.97
CA ALA A 112 -3.66 -3.48 4.58
C ALA A 112 -3.79 -3.64 3.05
N ALA A 113 -3.02 -4.57 2.48
CA ALA A 113 -2.83 -4.70 1.03
C ALA A 113 -4.14 -4.83 0.24
N ARG A 114 -5.11 -5.63 0.73
CA ARG A 114 -6.40 -5.80 0.05
C ARG A 114 -7.25 -4.53 0.06
N VAL A 115 -7.27 -3.81 1.18
CA VAL A 115 -7.95 -2.52 1.29
C VAL A 115 -7.30 -1.49 0.36
N HIS A 116 -5.95 -1.45 0.34
CA HIS A 116 -5.20 -0.56 -0.54
C HIS A 116 -5.54 -0.80 -2.03
N ALA A 117 -5.53 -2.05 -2.48
CA ALA A 117 -5.82 -2.41 -3.86
C ALA A 117 -7.26 -2.03 -4.27
N LEU A 118 -8.25 -2.38 -3.44
CA LEU A 118 -9.66 -2.08 -3.73
C LEU A 118 -9.95 -0.58 -3.67
N ALA A 119 -9.34 0.16 -2.73
CA ALA A 119 -9.46 1.61 -2.65
C ALA A 119 -8.85 2.29 -3.90
N ALA A 120 -7.72 1.80 -4.41
CA ALA A 120 -7.12 2.31 -5.65
C ALA A 120 -8.03 2.09 -6.89
N VAL A 121 -8.66 0.92 -6.99
CA VAL A 121 -9.64 0.64 -8.04
C VAL A 121 -10.87 1.54 -7.89
N ALA A 122 -11.41 1.65 -6.67
CA ALA A 122 -12.56 2.52 -6.39
C ALA A 122 -12.26 3.99 -6.73
N GLU A 123 -11.12 4.53 -6.30
CA GLU A 123 -10.68 5.89 -6.63
C GLU A 123 -10.67 6.10 -8.16
N THR A 124 -10.05 5.19 -8.90
CA THR A 124 -9.93 5.28 -10.36
C THR A 124 -11.30 5.29 -11.04
N ARG A 125 -12.21 4.40 -10.63
CA ARG A 125 -13.57 4.28 -11.19
C ARG A 125 -14.49 5.45 -10.81
N LEU A 126 -14.27 6.05 -9.64
CA LEU A 126 -15.02 7.20 -9.17
C LEU A 126 -14.56 8.51 -9.84
N ARG A 127 -13.26 8.65 -10.16
CA ARG A 127 -12.73 9.81 -10.93
C ARG A 127 -13.04 9.73 -12.42
N GLY A 128 -13.06 8.52 -12.96
CA GLY A 128 -13.41 8.26 -14.35
C GLY A 128 -14.81 7.71 -14.50
N GLU A 129 -14.91 6.62 -15.25
CA GLU A 129 -16.17 5.96 -15.56
C GLU A 129 -16.13 4.48 -15.11
N GLY A 130 -17.32 3.95 -14.83
CA GLY A 130 -17.53 2.55 -14.44
C GLY A 130 -17.98 2.35 -12.99
N GLN A 131 -18.28 1.10 -12.68
CA GLN A 131 -18.71 0.67 -11.34
C GLN A 131 -17.49 0.54 -10.43
N ALA A 132 -17.55 1.17 -9.25
CA ALA A 132 -16.55 0.98 -8.21
C ALA A 132 -16.87 -0.30 -7.41
N PRO A 133 -15.86 -1.10 -7.02
CA PRO A 133 -16.03 -2.35 -6.24
C PRO A 133 -16.24 -2.03 -4.75
N LEU A 134 -17.32 -1.32 -4.44
CA LEU A 134 -17.55 -0.80 -3.09
C LEU A 134 -17.91 -1.90 -2.09
N ASP A 135 -18.62 -2.93 -2.54
CA ASP A 135 -19.02 -4.05 -1.69
C ASP A 135 -17.79 -4.85 -1.25
N GLU A 136 -16.91 -5.19 -2.20
CA GLU A 136 -15.64 -5.84 -1.90
C GLU A 136 -14.73 -4.97 -1.01
N LEU A 137 -14.74 -3.65 -1.22
CA LEU A 137 -13.99 -2.71 -0.39
C LEU A 137 -14.53 -2.67 1.05
N VAL A 138 -15.84 -2.69 1.22
CA VAL A 138 -16.49 -2.78 2.55
C VAL A 138 -16.06 -4.07 3.25
N ASP A 139 -16.18 -5.23 2.59
CA ASP A 139 -15.79 -6.52 3.17
C ASP A 139 -14.32 -6.53 3.60
N ALA A 140 -13.43 -6.02 2.74
CA ALA A 140 -12.00 -5.92 3.05
C ALA A 140 -11.71 -4.99 4.24
N VAL A 141 -12.38 -3.84 4.32
CA VAL A 141 -12.22 -2.91 5.46
C VAL A 141 -12.73 -3.55 6.74
N GLU A 142 -13.88 -4.22 6.71
CA GLU A 142 -14.39 -4.90 7.89
C GLU A 142 -13.47 -6.05 8.35
N ALA A 143 -12.91 -6.83 7.42
CA ALA A 143 -11.93 -7.86 7.73
C ALA A 143 -10.69 -7.26 8.42
N ALA A 144 -10.17 -6.14 7.91
CA ALA A 144 -9.06 -5.43 8.52
C ALA A 144 -9.41 -4.91 9.93
N LEU A 145 -10.60 -4.30 10.11
CA LEU A 145 -11.08 -3.85 11.42
C LEU A 145 -11.22 -5.00 12.42
N ARG A 146 -11.69 -6.17 11.97
CA ARG A 146 -11.78 -7.39 12.79
C ARG A 146 -10.40 -7.90 13.20
N ALA A 147 -9.40 -7.83 12.34
CA ALA A 147 -8.02 -8.22 12.68
C ALA A 147 -7.39 -7.27 13.69
N VAL A 148 -7.56 -5.95 13.51
CA VAL A 148 -7.09 -4.93 14.46
C VAL A 148 -7.71 -5.14 15.84
N ALA A 149 -9.03 -5.35 15.91
CA ALA A 149 -9.72 -5.59 17.18
C ALA A 149 -9.29 -6.88 17.89
N ALA A 150 -8.92 -7.90 17.12
CA ALA A 150 -8.44 -9.19 17.64
C ALA A 150 -6.94 -9.17 18.01
N GLY A 151 -6.21 -8.08 17.75
CA GLY A 151 -4.76 -8.03 17.91
C GLY A 151 -4.00 -8.98 16.97
N ARG A 152 -4.62 -9.36 15.84
CA ARG A 152 -4.05 -10.26 14.82
C ARG A 152 -3.43 -9.47 13.66
N ALA A 153 -2.87 -8.31 13.99
CA ALA A 153 -2.21 -7.39 13.07
C ALA A 153 -0.70 -7.48 13.20
#